data_AF-A0A3D9DWN8-F1
#
_entry.id   AF-A0A3D9DWN8-F1
#
_cell.length_a   1.000
_cell.length_b   1.000
_cell.length_c   1.000
_cell.angle_alpha   90.00
_cell.angle_beta   90.00
_cell.angle_gamma   90.00
#
_symmetry.space_group_name_H-M   'P 1'
#
loop_
_entity.id
_entity.type
_entity.pdbx_description
1 polymer ?
#
loop_
_entity_poly.entity_id
_entity_poly.type
_entity_poly.pdbx_seq_one_letter_code
_entity_poly.pdbx_strand_id
1 'polypeptide(L)'
;MAGHHGNNQDPGAALGFMGRLSGAMVAPVAIYMLLWQVGMRLVNEYAVTGQQATRISILSVAIPALGVLASIFIAGRRSGALIGGAVMMLFFLYLYVSSAATLEWGPPLLTLLGVGIAAVVGRWCPTLGEELFDALQR
;
A
#
# COMPACT_ATOMS: atom_id res chain seq x y z
N MET A 1 19.82 36.10 20.62
CA MET A 1 19.63 35.48 21.95
C MET A 1 19.39 34.00 21.73
N ALA A 2 20.19 33.19 22.39
CA ALA A 2 20.23 31.73 22.22
C ALA A 2 19.01 31.06 22.84
N GLY A 3 18.65 29.90 22.28
CA GLY A 3 18.21 28.73 23.05
C GLY A 3 16.74 28.67 23.45
N HIS A 4 15.94 27.99 22.63
CA HIS A 4 14.97 27.02 23.14
C HIS A 4 14.71 25.90 22.12
N HIS A 5 15.76 25.12 21.83
CA HIS A 5 15.60 23.75 21.32
C HIS A 5 15.18 22.85 22.48
N GLY A 6 13.97 23.07 23.00
CA GLY A 6 13.30 22.12 23.88
C GLY A 6 12.52 21.15 23.01
N ASN A 7 13.20 20.20 22.36
CA ASN A 7 12.51 19.03 21.81
C ASN A 7 13.04 17.82 22.53
N ASN A 8 12.55 17.65 23.76
CA ASN A 8 12.71 16.42 24.51
C ASN A 8 12.22 15.28 23.63
N GLN A 9 13.18 14.50 23.15
CA GLN A 9 12.99 13.22 22.48
C GLN A 9 12.27 12.30 23.46
N ASP A 10 10.93 12.31 23.47
CA ASP A 10 10.19 11.25 24.15
C ASP A 10 10.49 9.94 23.43
N PRO A 11 11.28 9.01 24.02
CA PRO A 11 11.67 7.79 23.34
C PRO A 11 10.44 6.98 22.93
N GLY A 12 9.34 7.07 23.68
CA GLY A 12 8.06 6.46 23.34
C GLY A 12 7.43 7.01 22.06
N ALA A 13 7.50 8.33 21.82
CA ALA A 13 6.98 8.95 20.60
C ALA A 13 7.81 8.56 19.37
N ALA A 14 9.15 8.52 19.52
CA ALA A 14 10.06 8.06 18.47
C ALA A 14 9.83 6.58 18.13
N LEU A 15 9.70 5.71 19.15
CA LEU A 15 9.41 4.29 18.98
C LEU A 15 8.04 4.06 18.33
N GLY A 16 7.02 4.84 18.72
CA GLY A 16 5.69 4.78 18.12
C GLY A 16 5.70 5.18 16.64
N PHE A 17 6.44 6.23 16.29
CA PHE A 17 6.61 6.64 14.90
C PHE A 17 7.37 5.59 14.08
N MET A 18 8.49 5.06 14.60
CA MET A 18 9.25 3.98 13.96
C MET A 18 8.37 2.74 13.73
N GLY A 19 7.58 2.33 14.73
CA GLY A 19 6.64 1.21 14.60
C GLY A 19 5.60 1.42 13.49
N ARG A 20 5.06 2.64 13.34
CA ARG A 20 4.15 2.98 12.24
C ARG A 20 4.83 2.91 10.87
N LEU A 21 6.08 3.36 10.77
CA LEU A 21 6.85 3.24 9.53
C LEU A 21 7.12 1.79 9.15
N SER A 22 7.53 0.95 10.12
CA SER A 22 7.69 -0.49 9.91
C SER A 22 6.38 -1.14 9.47
N GLY A 23 5.26 -0.79 10.12
CA GLY A 23 3.93 -1.25 9.73
C GLY A 23 3.56 -0.83 8.30
N ALA A 24 3.84 0.41 7.92
CA ALA A 24 3.57 0.91 6.58
C ALA A 24 4.47 0.30 5.49
N MET A 25 5.65 -0.20 5.83
CA MET A 25 6.48 -1.00 4.93
C MET A 25 5.92 -2.40 4.72
N VAL A 26 5.44 -3.05 5.78
CA VAL A 26 4.96 -4.44 5.72
C VAL A 26 3.55 -4.54 5.14
N ALA A 27 2.66 -3.60 5.47
CA ALA A 27 1.27 -3.59 5.03
C ALA A 27 1.03 -3.80 3.52
N PRO A 28 1.73 -3.10 2.60
CA PRO A 28 1.48 -3.24 1.17
C PRO A 28 1.78 -4.65 0.68
N VAL A 29 2.86 -5.26 1.17
CA VAL A 29 3.28 -6.63 0.84
C VAL A 29 2.30 -7.65 1.40
N ALA A 30 1.94 -7.51 2.68
CA ALA A 30 1.01 -8.42 3.34
C ALA A 30 -0.37 -8.42 2.68
N ILE A 31 -0.90 -7.23 2.37
CA ILE A 31 -2.18 -7.06 1.67
C ILE A 31 -2.10 -7.64 0.26
N TYR A 32 -1.02 -7.38 -0.47
CA TYR A 32 -0.84 -7.95 -1.80
C TYR A 32 -0.93 -9.48 -1.75
N MET A 33 -0.16 -10.10 -0.86
CA MET A 33 -0.11 -11.56 -0.73
C MET A 33 -1.47 -12.14 -0.33
N LEU A 34 -2.16 -11.54 0.64
CA LEU A 34 -3.48 -12.02 1.08
C LEU A 34 -4.54 -11.87 -0.02
N LEU A 35 -4.65 -10.68 -0.62
CA LEU A 35 -5.67 -10.42 -1.63
C LEU A 35 -5.39 -11.17 -2.92
N TRP A 36 -4.13 -11.42 -3.27
CA TRP A 36 -3.80 -12.21 -4.46
C TRP A 36 -4.21 -13.68 -4.30
N GLN A 37 -4.08 -14.27 -3.10
CA GLN A 37 -4.55 -15.63 -2.84
C GLN A 37 -6.08 -15.75 -3.01
N VAL A 38 -6.83 -14.74 -2.54
CA VAL A 38 -8.28 -14.67 -2.74
C VAL A 38 -8.63 -14.42 -4.21
N GLY A 39 -7.92 -13.49 -4.85
CA GLY A 39 -8.08 -13.13 -6.25
C GLY A 39 -7.86 -14.32 -7.18
N MET A 40 -6.83 -15.14 -6.93
CA MET A 40 -6.56 -16.36 -7.70
C MET A 40 -7.72 -17.35 -7.66
N ARG A 41 -8.38 -17.52 -6.50
CA ARG A 41 -9.59 -18.37 -6.40
C ARG A 41 -10.72 -17.82 -7.27
N LEU A 42 -10.94 -16.50 -7.21
CA LEU A 42 -11.96 -15.80 -8.00
C LEU A 42 -11.68 -15.78 -9.51
N VAL A 43 -10.42 -15.83 -9.91
CA VAL A 43 -10.02 -15.90 -11.33
C VAL A 43 -10.19 -17.33 -11.84
N ASN A 44 -9.77 -18.33 -11.06
CA ASN A 44 -9.84 -19.74 -11.44
C ASN A 44 -11.27 -20.25 -11.61
N GLU A 45 -12.23 -19.72 -10.84
CA GLU A 45 -13.66 -20.05 -11.01
C GLU A 45 -14.19 -19.70 -12.42
N TYR A 46 -13.55 -18.76 -13.11
CA TYR A 46 -13.95 -18.27 -14.44
C TYR A 46 -12.88 -18.58 -15.50
N ALA A 47 -11.96 -19.50 -15.19
CA ALA A 47 -10.93 -19.92 -16.12
C ALA A 47 -11.60 -20.37 -17.44
N VAL A 48 -11.08 -19.92 -18.58
CA VAL A 48 -11.61 -20.19 -19.94
C VAL A 48 -12.72 -19.24 -20.43
N THR A 49 -13.09 -18.22 -19.66
CA THR A 49 -14.00 -17.17 -20.15
C THR A 49 -13.27 -15.89 -20.56
N GLY A 50 -13.82 -15.11 -21.50
CA GLY A 50 -13.31 -13.77 -21.81
C GLY A 50 -13.31 -12.81 -20.61
N GLN A 51 -14.09 -13.12 -19.56
CA GLN A 51 -14.14 -12.37 -18.31
C GLN A 51 -12.91 -12.58 -17.41
N GLN A 52 -12.12 -13.63 -17.66
CA GLN A 52 -10.91 -13.93 -16.89
C GLN A 52 -9.87 -12.82 -17.01
N ALA A 53 -9.61 -12.35 -18.25
CA ALA A 53 -8.63 -11.31 -18.51
C ALA A 53 -9.01 -9.98 -17.83
N THR A 54 -10.28 -9.58 -17.93
CA THR A 54 -10.79 -8.36 -17.29
C THR A 54 -10.63 -8.41 -15.77
N ARG A 55 -10.93 -9.55 -15.12
CA ARG A 55 -10.77 -9.70 -13.67
C ARG A 55 -9.31 -9.60 -13.24
N ILE A 56 -8.39 -10.24 -13.98
CA ILE A 56 -6.96 -10.13 -13.72
C ILE A 56 -6.54 -8.66 -13.78
N SER A 57 -6.92 -7.92 -14.83
CA SER A 57 -6.58 -6.50 -14.95
C SER A 57 -7.11 -5.65 -13.80
N ILE A 58 -8.36 -5.88 -13.36
CA ILE A 58 -8.94 -5.17 -12.21
C ILE A 58 -8.15 -5.48 -10.93
N LEU A 59 -7.86 -6.75 -10.66
CA LEU A 59 -7.10 -7.16 -9.48
C LEU A 59 -5.67 -6.61 -9.49
N SER A 60 -5.01 -6.58 -10.65
CA SER A 60 -3.67 -6.00 -10.83
C SER A 60 -3.61 -4.50 -10.52
N VAL A 61 -4.74 -3.77 -10.58
CA VAL A 61 -4.80 -2.36 -10.17
C VAL A 61 -5.26 -2.23 -8.71
N ALA A 62 -6.32 -2.93 -8.35
CA ALA A 62 -6.98 -2.79 -7.06
C ALA A 62 -6.10 -3.26 -5.89
N ILE A 63 -5.38 -4.38 -6.06
CA ILE A 63 -4.57 -4.97 -4.99
C ILE A 63 -3.38 -4.06 -4.63
N PRO A 64 -2.57 -3.57 -5.60
CA PRO A 64 -1.55 -2.58 -5.31
C PRO A 64 -2.11 -1.31 -4.69
N ALA A 65 -3.27 -0.82 -5.17
CA ALA A 65 -3.88 0.37 -4.64
C ALA A 65 -4.24 0.21 -3.14
N LEU A 66 -4.89 -0.90 -2.78
CA LEU A 66 -5.26 -1.19 -1.40
C LEU A 66 -4.04 -1.35 -0.49
N GLY A 67 -2.97 -1.97 -0.99
CA GLY A 67 -1.72 -2.09 -0.23
C GLY A 67 -1.10 -0.73 0.11
N VAL A 68 -1.06 0.19 -0.85
CA VAL A 68 -0.55 1.56 -0.61
C VAL A 68 -1.49 2.37 0.28
N LEU A 69 -2.80 2.23 0.12
CA LEU A 69 -3.78 2.88 1.00
C LEU A 69 -3.63 2.43 2.46
N ALA A 70 -3.28 1.17 2.71
CA ALA A 70 -3.00 0.71 4.07
C ALA A 70 -1.72 1.32 4.65
N SER A 71 -0.67 1.50 3.85
CA SER A 71 0.52 2.26 4.27
C SER A 71 0.16 3.69 4.64
N ILE A 72 -0.70 4.34 3.84
CA ILE A 72 -1.22 5.69 4.09
C ILE A 72 -2.04 5.74 5.39
N PHE A 73 -2.90 4.76 5.60
CA PHE A 73 -3.70 4.65 6.82
C PHE A 73 -2.79 4.52 8.05
N ILE A 74 -1.72 3.72 8.00
CA ILE A 74 -0.83 3.46 9.13
C ILE A 74 0.13 4.63 9.39
N ALA A 75 0.88 5.08 8.39
CA ALA A 75 1.97 6.06 8.54
C ALA A 75 1.58 7.50 8.18
N GLY A 76 0.35 7.73 7.73
CA GLY A 76 -0.14 9.03 7.30
C GLY A 76 0.04 9.28 5.80
N ARG A 77 -0.63 10.33 5.29
CA ARG A 77 -0.75 10.61 3.85
C ARG A 77 0.59 10.70 3.12
N ARG A 78 1.52 11.53 3.60
CA ARG A 78 2.79 11.76 2.91
C ARG A 78 3.76 10.58 3.08
N SER A 79 4.00 10.15 4.31
CA SER A 79 4.95 9.08 4.61
C SER A 79 4.47 7.74 4.08
N GLY A 80 3.19 7.42 4.25
CA GLY A 80 2.60 6.18 3.78
C GLY A 80 2.50 6.09 2.25
N ALA A 81 2.23 7.20 1.54
CA ALA A 81 2.23 7.18 0.08
C ALA A 81 3.64 6.96 -0.49
N LEU A 82 4.65 7.65 0.07
CA LEU A 82 6.04 7.51 -0.36
C LEU A 82 6.60 6.12 -0.07
N ILE A 83 6.45 5.66 1.18
CA ILE A 83 6.97 4.36 1.62
C ILE A 83 6.16 3.23 0.99
N GLY A 84 4.83 3.28 1.11
CA GLY A 84 3.94 2.25 0.59
C GLY A 84 4.05 2.11 -0.93
N GLY A 85 4.08 3.23 -1.66
CA GLY A 85 4.25 3.24 -3.11
C GLY A 85 5.60 2.66 -3.54
N ALA A 86 6.70 3.08 -2.89
CA ALA A 86 8.03 2.57 -3.20
C ALA A 86 8.16 1.07 -2.89
N VAL A 87 7.69 0.63 -1.71
CA VAL A 87 7.75 -0.78 -1.33
C VAL A 87 6.89 -1.64 -2.24
N MET A 88 5.66 -1.21 -2.56
CA MET A 88 4.79 -1.93 -3.48
C MET A 88 5.41 -2.04 -4.88
N MET A 89 6.04 -0.97 -5.37
CA MET A 89 6.71 -0.98 -6.68
C MET A 89 7.92 -1.93 -6.69
N LEU A 90 8.78 -1.88 -5.67
CA LEU A 90 9.95 -2.76 -5.56
C LEU A 90 9.54 -4.23 -5.40
N PHE A 91 8.52 -4.48 -4.59
CA PHE A 91 7.99 -5.82 -4.37
C PHE A 91 7.36 -6.39 -5.64
N PHE A 92 6.56 -5.60 -6.35
CA PHE A 92 5.99 -6.02 -7.63
C PHE A 92 7.08 -6.26 -8.68
N LEU A 93 8.07 -5.38 -8.76
CA LEU A 93 9.21 -5.55 -9.66
C LEU A 93 9.96 -6.86 -9.38
N TYR A 94 10.18 -7.18 -8.11
CA TYR A 94 10.76 -8.46 -7.70
C TYR A 94 9.90 -9.64 -8.20
N LEU A 95 8.59 -9.63 -7.94
CA LEU A 95 7.70 -10.69 -8.40
C LEU A 95 7.70 -10.82 -9.93
N TYR A 96 7.65 -9.69 -10.63
CA TYR A 96 7.62 -9.65 -12.08
C TYR A 96 8.88 -10.28 -12.68
N VAL A 97 10.06 -9.88 -12.21
CA VAL A 97 11.35 -10.44 -12.64
C VAL A 97 11.50 -11.92 -12.25
N SER A 98 11.05 -12.31 -11.05
CA SER A 98 11.14 -13.70 -10.58
C SER A 98 10.14 -14.65 -11.23
N SER A 99 9.03 -14.14 -11.79
CA SER A 99 7.94 -14.98 -12.32
C SER A 99 8.21 -15.61 -13.69
N ALA A 100 9.33 -15.28 -14.35
CA ALA A 100 9.63 -15.67 -15.74
C ALA A 100 8.47 -15.36 -16.72
N ALA A 101 7.60 -14.41 -16.37
CA ALA A 101 6.56 -13.93 -17.27
C ALA A 101 7.19 -13.44 -18.57
N THR A 102 6.52 -13.69 -19.70
CA THR A 102 6.80 -12.97 -20.94
C THR A 102 6.91 -11.49 -20.59
N LEU A 103 8.00 -10.83 -21.00
CA LEU A 103 8.33 -9.45 -20.66
C LEU A 103 7.28 -8.47 -21.26
N GLU A 104 6.07 -8.53 -20.75
CA GLU A 104 4.91 -7.76 -21.16
C GLU A 104 4.73 -6.57 -20.24
N TRP A 105 4.58 -5.39 -20.83
CA TRP A 105 4.45 -4.14 -20.08
C TRP A 105 3.10 -3.97 -19.38
N GLY A 106 2.12 -4.84 -19.65
CA GLY A 106 0.77 -4.75 -19.07
C GLY A 106 0.75 -4.77 -17.53
N PRO A 107 1.25 -5.85 -16.87
CA PRO A 107 1.23 -5.95 -15.42
C PRO A 107 1.99 -4.83 -14.68
N PRO A 108 3.19 -4.39 -15.13
CA PRO A 108 3.86 -3.22 -14.57
C PRO A 108 3.03 -1.93 -14.66
N LEU A 109 2.43 -1.63 -15.82
CA LEU A 109 1.65 -0.42 -16.02
C LEU A 109 0.38 -0.40 -15.14
N LEU A 110 -0.30 -1.54 -15.00
CA LEU A 110 -1.47 -1.66 -14.13
C LEU A 110 -1.12 -1.46 -12.65
N THR A 111 0.05 -1.94 -12.24
CA THR A 111 0.54 -1.73 -10.87
C THR A 111 0.83 -0.27 -10.61
N LEU A 112 1.53 0.41 -11.53
CA LEU A 112 1.79 1.85 -11.44
C LEU A 112 0.49 2.65 -11.39
N LEU A 113 -0.51 2.26 -12.19
CA LEU A 113 -1.84 2.85 -12.15
C LEU A 113 -2.49 2.67 -10.77
N GLY A 114 -2.43 1.47 -10.19
CA GLY A 114 -2.95 1.20 -8.85
C GLY A 114 -2.29 2.06 -7.76
N VAL A 115 -0.96 2.16 -7.78
CA VAL A 115 -0.20 3.01 -6.86
C VAL A 115 -0.57 4.49 -7.04
N GLY A 116 -0.70 4.96 -8.28
CA GLY A 116 -1.11 6.33 -8.57
C GLY A 116 -2.53 6.64 -8.07
N ILE A 117 -3.48 5.73 -8.29
CA ILE A 117 -4.85 5.84 -7.78
C ILE A 117 -4.83 5.93 -6.25
N ALA A 118 -4.06 5.09 -5.57
CA ALA A 118 -3.94 5.12 -4.12
C ALA A 118 -3.35 6.43 -3.60
N ALA A 119 -2.35 7.00 -4.26
CA ALA A 119 -1.79 8.29 -3.89
C ALA A 119 -2.82 9.43 -3.99
N VAL A 120 -3.67 9.40 -5.03
CA VAL A 120 -4.76 10.39 -5.20
C VAL A 120 -5.88 10.16 -4.19
N VAL A 121 -6.35 8.93 -4.04
CA VAL A 121 -7.46 8.58 -3.12
C VAL A 121 -7.05 8.73 -1.66
N GLY A 122 -5.77 8.50 -1.36
CA GLY A 122 -5.19 8.63 -0.02
C GLY A 122 -5.37 10.02 0.60
N ARG A 123 -5.66 11.06 -0.19
CA ARG A 123 -5.99 12.40 0.32
C ARG A 123 -7.23 12.43 1.21
N TRP A 124 -8.13 11.46 1.05
CA TRP A 124 -9.36 11.30 1.83
C TRP A 124 -9.31 10.11 2.78
N CYS A 125 -8.16 9.42 2.89
CA CYS A 125 -8.04 8.27 3.76
C CYS A 125 -7.71 8.75 5.19
N PRO A 126 -8.47 8.29 6.20
CA PRO A 126 -8.18 8.63 7.60
C PRO A 126 -6.83 8.07 8.01
N THR A 127 -6.19 8.68 9.01
CA THR A 127 -4.88 8.19 9.51
C THR A 127 -5.00 7.61 10.92
N LEU A 128 -4.30 6.50 11.17
CA LEU A 128 -4.17 5.89 12.50
C LEU A 128 -3.48 6.88 13.45
N GLY A 129 -4.13 7.18 14.57
CA GLY A 129 -3.61 8.13 15.57
C GLY A 129 -4.51 9.34 15.72
N GLU A 130 -4.13 10.47 15.14
CA GLU A 130 -4.75 11.79 15.42
C GLU A 130 -6.23 11.85 15.03
N GLU A 131 -6.61 11.42 13.83
CA GLU A 131 -7.99 11.54 13.34
C GLU A 131 -8.93 10.45 13.88
N LEU A 132 -8.40 9.24 14.16
CA LEU A 132 -9.19 8.12 14.67
C LEU A 132 -9.53 8.28 16.17
N PHE A 133 -8.59 8.81 16.97
CA PHE A 133 -8.85 9.12 18.38
C PHE A 133 -9.81 10.31 18.53
N ASP A 134 -9.66 11.37 17.73
CA ASP A 134 -10.60 12.50 17.72
C ASP A 134 -12.02 12.08 17.28
N ALA A 135 -12.13 11.13 16.35
CA ALA A 135 -13.42 10.59 15.92
C ALA A 135 -14.07 9.65 16.94
N LEU A 136 -13.29 8.95 17.76
CA LEU A 136 -13.77 8.05 18.83
C LEU A 136 -14.10 8.79 20.14
N GLN A 137 -13.62 10.02 20.33
CA GLN A 137 -13.93 10.86 21.50
C GLN A 137 -15.20 11.72 21.34
N ARG A 138 -15.87 11.71 20.19
CA ARG A 138 -17.18 12.34 19.97
C ARG A 138 -18.32 11.33 20.12
#